data_AF-A0A847EG87-F1
#
_entry.id   AF-A0A847EG87-F1
#
_cell.length_a   1.000
_cell.length_b   1.000
_cell.length_c   1.000
_cell.angle_alpha   90.00
_cell.angle_beta   90.00
_cell.angle_gamma   90.00
#
_symmetry.space_group_name_H-M   'P 1'
#
loop_
_entity.id
_entity.type
_entity.pdbx_description
1 polymer ?
#
loop_
_entity_poly.entity_id
_entity_poly.type
_entity_poly.pdbx_seq_one_letter_code
_entity_poly.pdbx_strand_id
1 'polypeptide(L)'
;YKQVKKNPDTELCYFANGIQVRVCGCLEEVTDQSLKEKIAEDRPFLKPGIDANGWGFVGAFKVKNARATVLDMSKQEPAGTPKTWIDV
;
A
#
# COMPACT_ATOMS: atom_id res chain seq x y z
N TYR A 1 -6.96 0.12 -10.47
CA TYR A 1 -7.90 1.26 -10.52
C TYR A 1 -9.37 0.82 -10.42
N LYS A 2 -9.95 0.14 -11.42
CA LYS A 2 -11.40 -0.19 -11.44
C LYS A 2 -11.87 -1.09 -10.28
N GLN A 3 -11.10 -2.11 -9.90
CA GLN A 3 -11.46 -3.03 -8.82
C GLN A 3 -11.50 -2.32 -7.47
N VAL A 4 -10.43 -1.58 -7.14
CA VAL A 4 -10.32 -0.81 -5.89
C VAL A 4 -11.42 0.27 -5.78
N LYS A 5 -11.79 0.90 -6.90
CA LYS A 5 -12.93 1.84 -6.93
C LYS A 5 -14.28 1.18 -6.65
N LYS A 6 -14.43 -0.10 -6.99
CA LYS A 6 -15.68 -0.86 -6.78
C LYS A 6 -15.74 -1.48 -5.38
N ASN A 7 -14.60 -1.96 -4.89
CA ASN A 7 -14.45 -2.51 -3.55
C ASN A 7 -13.14 -1.99 -2.95
N PRO A 8 -13.19 -1.08 -1.96
CA PRO A 8 -12.00 -0.50 -1.36
C PRO A 8 -11.29 -1.47 -0.41
N ASP A 9 -11.96 -2.52 0.06
CA ASP A 9 -11.40 -3.48 1.01
C ASP A 9 -10.21 -4.21 0.40
N THR A 10 -9.04 -4.03 1.01
CA THR A 10 -7.76 -4.47 0.47
C THR A 10 -6.87 -5.00 1.57
N GLU A 11 -6.10 -6.04 1.25
CA GLU A 11 -4.93 -6.43 2.02
C GLU A 11 -3.67 -6.21 1.18
N LEU A 12 -2.71 -5.45 1.73
CA LEU A 12 -1.38 -5.29 1.16
C LEU A 12 -0.44 -6.28 1.85
N CYS A 13 0.23 -7.13 1.08
CA CYS A 13 1.21 -8.08 1.59
C CYS A 13 2.60 -7.76 1.04
N TYR A 14 3.58 -7.64 1.93
CA TYR A 14 4.97 -7.43 1.58
C TYR A 14 5.86 -8.41 2.35
N PHE A 15 6.93 -8.88 1.72
CA PHE A 15 7.91 -9.76 2.35
C PHE A 15 9.33 -9.27 2.02
N ALA A 16 10.15 -9.14 3.05
CA ALA A 16 11.58 -8.86 2.89
C ALA A 16 12.35 -9.39 4.10
N ASN A 17 13.56 -9.91 3.86
CA ASN A 17 14.51 -10.31 4.91
C ASN A 17 13.91 -11.23 5.98
N GLY A 18 13.05 -12.18 5.60
CA GLY A 18 12.41 -13.10 6.53
C GLY A 18 11.24 -12.51 7.33
N ILE A 19 10.84 -11.26 7.08
CA ILE A 19 9.67 -10.63 7.70
C ILE A 19 8.57 -10.47 6.64
N GLN A 20 7.37 -10.94 6.95
CA GLN A 20 6.16 -10.66 6.18
C GLN A 20 5.31 -9.62 6.91
N VAL A 21 4.86 -8.59 6.20
CA VAL A 21 3.90 -7.60 6.70
C VAL A 21 2.64 -7.70 5.88
N ARG A 22 1.50 -7.82 6.55
CA ARG A 22 0.16 -7.80 5.96
C ARG A 22 -0.60 -6.61 6.53
N VAL A 23 -1.14 -5.76 5.68
CA VAL A 23 -1.90 -4.57 6.08
C VAL A 23 -3.29 -4.66 5.49
N CYS A 24 -4.30 -4.92 6.32
CA CYS A 24 -5.71 -4.90 5.92
C CYS A 24 -6.25 -3.48 6.10
N GLY A 25 -7.10 -3.01 5.19
CA GLY A 25 -7.80 -1.74 5.33
C GLY A 25 -8.59 -1.40 4.08
N CYS A 26 -8.94 -0.12 3.92
CA CYS A 26 -9.68 0.37 2.77
C CYS A 26 -8.80 1.35 1.97
N LEU A 27 -8.62 1.11 0.67
CA LEU A 27 -7.93 2.05 -0.21
C LEU A 27 -8.84 3.22 -0.59
N GLU A 28 -8.39 4.44 -0.31
CA GLU A 28 -9.04 5.69 -0.70
C GLU A 28 -8.20 6.38 -1.79
N GLU A 29 -8.84 6.76 -2.89
CA GLU A 29 -8.17 7.50 -3.98
C GLU A 29 -7.70 8.86 -3.48
N VAL A 30 -6.47 9.24 -3.85
CA VAL A 30 -5.95 10.58 -3.60
C VAL A 30 -5.94 11.38 -4.90
N THR A 31 -6.71 12.47 -4.90
CA THR A 31 -6.79 13.42 -6.02
C THR A 31 -5.93 14.66 -5.80
N ASP A 32 -5.28 14.77 -4.63
CA ASP A 32 -4.38 15.88 -4.31
C ASP A 32 -3.16 15.88 -5.24
N GLN A 33 -3.08 16.91 -6.06
CA GLN A 33 -2.04 17.07 -7.07
C GLN A 33 -0.64 17.27 -6.44
N SER A 34 -0.54 18.02 -5.35
CA SER A 34 0.74 18.26 -4.68
C SER A 34 1.30 16.98 -4.07
N LEU A 35 0.45 16.08 -3.58
CA LEU A 35 0.91 14.77 -3.14
C LEU A 35 1.39 13.91 -4.31
N LYS A 36 0.71 13.95 -5.46
CA LYS A 36 1.12 13.20 -6.66
C LYS A 36 2.47 13.69 -7.19
N GLU A 37 2.71 15.00 -7.16
CA GLU A 37 4.00 15.61 -7.51
C GLU A 37 5.11 15.09 -6.61
N LYS A 38 4.91 15.14 -5.29
CA LYS A 38 5.86 14.58 -4.32
C LYS A 38 6.15 13.10 -4.57
N ILE A 39 5.12 12.30 -4.85
CA ILE A 39 5.29 10.87 -5.15
C ILE A 39 6.19 10.65 -6.38
N ALA A 40 6.05 11.47 -7.41
CA ALA A 40 6.84 11.39 -8.65
C ALA A 40 8.27 11.91 -8.46
N GLU A 41 8.48 12.89 -7.58
CA GLU A 41 9.81 13.34 -7.15
C GLU A 41 10.56 12.22 -6.43
N ASP A 42 9.91 11.58 -5.45
CA ASP A 42 10.47 10.46 -4.67
C ASP A 42 10.65 9.18 -5.51
N ARG A 43 9.95 9.06 -6.64
CA ARG A 43 9.98 7.90 -7.55
C ARG A 43 10.28 8.34 -8.99
N PRO A 44 11.55 8.68 -9.31
CA PRO A 44 11.92 9.23 -10.61
C PRO A 44 11.53 8.37 -11.81
N PHE A 45 11.39 7.05 -11.62
CA PHE A 45 10.95 6.12 -12.67
C PHE A 45 9.52 6.38 -13.17
N LEU A 46 8.70 7.15 -12.44
CA LEU A 46 7.35 7.54 -12.88
C LEU A 46 7.35 8.69 -13.89
N LYS A 47 8.40 9.53 -13.90
CA LYS A 47 8.47 10.76 -14.71
C LYS A 47 8.27 10.53 -16.21
N PRO A 48 8.95 9.56 -16.86
CA PRO A 48 8.74 9.35 -18.30
C PRO A 48 7.29 9.00 -18.67
N GLY A 49 6.59 8.28 -17.79
CA GLY A 49 5.17 7.93 -17.99
C GLY A 49 4.23 9.12 -17.82
N ILE A 50 4.53 10.01 -16.87
CA ILE A 50 3.81 11.26 -16.63
C ILE A 50 4.02 12.22 -17.82
N ASP A 51 5.26 12.37 -18.29
CA ASP A 51 5.58 13.26 -19.41
C ASP A 51 4.85 12.84 -20.70
N ALA A 52 4.76 11.52 -20.94
CA ALA A 52 4.12 10.98 -22.12
C ALA A 52 2.58 10.96 -22.06
N ASN A 53 1.98 10.80 -20.87
CA ASN A 53 0.53 10.51 -20.72
C ASN A 53 -0.20 11.48 -19.78
N GLY A 54 0.49 12.48 -19.24
CA GLY A 54 -0.01 13.39 -18.22
C GLY A 54 -0.23 12.74 -16.84
N TRP A 55 -0.72 13.54 -15.89
CA TRP A 55 -0.94 13.11 -14.51
C TRP A 55 -2.02 12.03 -14.32
N GLY A 56 -2.83 11.75 -15.35
CA GLY A 56 -3.78 10.63 -15.34
C GLY A 56 -3.10 9.25 -15.31
N PHE A 57 -1.82 9.18 -15.68
CA PHE A 57 -1.01 7.96 -15.62
C PHE A 57 -0.79 7.44 -14.20
N VAL A 58 -0.65 8.35 -13.23
CA VAL A 58 -0.37 8.00 -11.83
C VAL A 58 -1.66 8.03 -11.01
N GLY A 59 -2.14 6.84 -10.65
CA GLY A 59 -3.16 6.68 -9.61
C GLY A 59 -2.51 6.64 -8.23
N ALA A 60 -2.95 7.49 -7.32
CA ALA A 60 -2.49 7.49 -5.93
C ALA A 60 -3.63 7.03 -5.01
N PHE A 61 -3.30 6.21 -4.02
CA PHE A 61 -4.23 5.74 -3.00
C PHE A 61 -3.55 5.76 -1.64
N LYS A 62 -4.33 6.00 -0.59
CA LYS A 62 -3.92 5.82 0.80
C LYS A 62 -4.75 4.70 1.43
N VAL A 63 -4.15 3.91 2.32
CA VAL A 63 -4.90 2.93 3.11
C VAL A 63 -5.48 3.63 4.33
N LYS A 64 -6.77 3.46 4.59
CA LYS A 64 -7.49 3.95 5.76
C LYS A 64 -7.97 2.77 6.61
N ASN A 65 -8.19 3.03 7.90
CA ASN A 65 -8.60 2.03 8.88
C ASN A 65 -7.65 0.81 8.83
N ALA A 66 -6.35 1.10 8.81
CA ALA A 66 -5.36 0.11 8.48
C ALA A 66 -5.00 -0.69 9.72
N ARG A 67 -4.95 -2.01 9.55
CA ARG A 67 -4.51 -2.95 10.58
C ARG A 67 -3.34 -3.76 10.04
N ALA A 68 -2.17 -3.61 10.66
CA ALA A 68 -0.97 -4.33 10.28
C ALA A 68 -0.77 -5.60 11.12
N THR A 69 -0.32 -6.68 10.47
CA THR A 69 0.17 -7.92 11.08
C THR A 69 1.59 -8.16 10.57
N VAL A 70 2.54 -8.31 11.50
CA VAL A 70 3.95 -8.57 11.17
C VAL A 70 4.31 -9.98 11.58
N LEU A 71 4.83 -10.76 10.64
CA LEU A 71 5.23 -12.15 10.82
C LEU A 71 6.73 -12.30 10.57
N ASP A 72 7.47 -12.60 11.63
CA ASP A 72 8.81 -13.18 11.51
C ASP A 72 8.69 -14.62 10.98
N MET A 73 9.09 -14.82 9.73
CA MET A 73 9.03 -16.09 9.00
C MET A 73 10.26 -16.96 9.27
N SER A 74 11.28 -16.46 9.98
CA SER A 74 12.41 -17.27 10.44
C SER A 74 12.07 -18.11 11.67
N LYS A 75 10.97 -17.76 12.35
CA LYS A 75 10.48 -18.46 13.53
C LYS A 75 9.28 -19.30 13.16
N GLN A 76 9.28 -20.55 13.60
CA GLN A 76 8.09 -21.38 13.55
C GLN A 76 7.13 -20.85 14.63
N GLU A 77 6.09 -20.16 14.21
CA GLU A 77 5.08 -19.64 15.14
C GLU A 77 4.21 -20.79 15.66
N PRO A 78 3.87 -20.81 16.96
CA PRO A 78 2.88 -21.75 17.48
C PRO A 78 1.57 -21.60 16.71
N ALA A 79 0.90 -22.72 16.43
CA ALA A 79 -0.41 -22.70 15.82
C ALA A 79 -1.37 -21.83 16.65
N GLY A 80 -1.92 -20.77 16.06
CA GLY A 80 -2.98 -19.96 16.66
C GLY A 80 -2.56 -18.62 17.29
N THR A 81 -1.31 -18.17 17.18
CA THR A 81 -0.90 -16.86 17.74
C THR A 81 -1.29 -15.70 16.79
N PRO A 82 -2.21 -14.79 17.15
CA PRO A 82 -2.45 -13.56 16.40
C PRO A 82 -1.35 -12.55 16.76
N LYS A 83 -0.55 -12.14 15.78
CA LYS A 83 0.53 -11.17 16.02
C LYS A 83 0.01 -9.73 16.07
N THR A 84 0.66 -8.96 16.92
CA THR A 84 0.40 -7.57 17.35
C THR A 84 -0.17 -6.65 16.27
N TRP A 85 -1.24 -5.95 16.65
CA TRP A 85 -2.05 -5.06 15.82
C TRP A 85 -1.59 -3.62 15.99
N ILE A 86 -1.31 -2.93 14.89
CA ILE A 86 -1.22 -1.47 14.86
C ILE A 86 -2.54 -0.97 14.27
N ASP A 87 -3.36 -0.29 15.07
CA ASP A 87 -4.54 0.45 14.63
C ASP A 87 -4.13 1.91 14.38
N VAL A 88 -4.27 2.39 13.14
CA VAL A 88 -3.92 3.76 12.70
C VAL A 88 -5.04 4.46 11.95
#